data_AF-A0A972MQV8-F1
#
_entry.id   AF-A0A972MQV8-F1
#
_cell.length_a   1.000
_cell.length_b   1.000
_cell.length_c   1.000
_cell.angle_alpha   90.00
_cell.angle_beta   90.00
_cell.angle_gamma   90.00
#
_symmetry.space_group_name_H-M   'P 1'
#
loop_
_entity.id
_entity.type
_entity.pdbx_description
1 polymer ?
#
loop_
_entity_poly.entity_id
_entity_poly.type
_entity_poly.pdbx_seq_one_letter_code
_entity_poly.pdbx_strand_id
1 'polypeptide(L)'
;MMESLKKLDQLLQNLVSLEKRRKENKIRLKELFEELELHKKVESFERIFDFGAINVTGIWLQEERLCQIQPNRYVQMIAILKEERGSKNINLRYFGKSDTLQEGLIKKIGEFIIRWRFEKAFLNLEHYERMVKRFEQVG
;
A
#
# COMPACT_ATOMS: atom_id res chain seq x y z
N MET A 1 3.17 -6.42 40.02
CA MET A 1 4.51 -6.65 39.42
C MET A 1 4.49 -7.74 38.37
N MET A 2 4.08 -8.98 38.68
CA MET A 2 4.10 -10.10 37.72
C MET A 2 3.14 -9.91 36.53
N GLU A 3 2.00 -9.27 36.74
CA GLU A 3 1.03 -8.94 35.68
C GLU A 3 1.50 -7.80 34.76
N SER A 4 2.18 -6.80 35.32
CA SER A 4 2.80 -5.70 34.57
C SER A 4 3.92 -6.19 33.66
N LEU A 5 4.73 -7.14 34.13
CA LEU A 5 5.78 -7.79 33.33
C LEU A 5 5.18 -8.60 32.18
N LYS A 6 4.15 -9.42 32.44
CA LYS A 6 3.44 -10.16 31.38
C LYS A 6 2.85 -9.23 30.32
N LYS A 7 2.27 -8.09 30.73
CA LYS A 7 1.74 -7.09 29.81
C LYS A 7 2.84 -6.45 28.97
N LEU A 8 3.99 -6.15 29.58
CA LEU A 8 5.16 -5.64 28.86
C LEU A 8 5.67 -6.65 27.82
N ASP A 9 5.83 -7.92 28.21
CA ASP A 9 6.26 -8.99 27.30
C ASP A 9 5.30 -9.14 26.11
N GLN A 10 3.99 -9.09 26.36
CA GLN A 10 2.98 -9.16 25.30
C GLN A 10 3.07 -7.97 24.33
N LEU A 11 3.27 -6.76 24.84
CA LEU A 11 3.44 -5.56 24.01
C LEU A 11 4.71 -5.64 23.15
N LEU A 12 5.82 -6.10 23.73
CA LEU A 12 7.08 -6.30 23.02
C LEU A 12 6.94 -7.35 21.91
N GLN A 13 6.30 -8.48 22.19
CA GLN A 13 6.04 -9.51 21.18
C GLN A 13 5.17 -8.99 20.03
N ASN A 14 4.13 -8.22 20.36
CA ASN A 14 3.27 -7.60 19.34
C ASN A 14 4.05 -6.61 18.47
N LEU A 15 4.94 -5.81 19.07
CA LEU A 15 5.77 -4.85 18.35
C LEU A 15 6.77 -5.55 17.41
N VAL A 16 7.51 -6.53 17.92
CA VAL A 16 8.47 -7.33 17.13
C VAL A 16 7.75 -8.04 15.98
N SER A 17 6.58 -8.61 16.24
CA SER A 17 5.74 -9.24 15.22
C SER A 17 5.31 -8.24 14.13
N LEU A 18 4.95 -7.02 14.51
CA LEU A 18 4.53 -5.98 13.57
C LEU A 18 5.70 -5.51 12.69
N GLU A 19 6.87 -5.27 13.27
CA GLU A 19 8.08 -4.89 12.53
C GLU A 19 8.48 -5.96 11.52
N LYS A 20 8.45 -7.23 11.94
CA LYS A 20 8.69 -8.37 11.04
C LYS A 20 7.70 -8.38 9.87
N ARG A 21 6.40 -8.22 10.15
CA ARG A 21 5.36 -8.15 9.11
C ARG A 21 5.58 -7.00 8.13
N ARG A 22 5.98 -5.82 8.60
CA ARG A 22 6.31 -4.68 7.72
C ARG A 22 7.51 -4.96 6.83
N LYS A 23 8.56 -5.58 7.39
CA LYS A 23 9.75 -5.96 6.62
C LYS A 23 9.38 -6.94 5.50
N GLU A 24 8.67 -8.02 5.83
CA GLU A 24 8.19 -9.01 4.87
C GLU A 24 7.25 -8.38 3.83
N ASN A 25 6.38 -7.48 4.27
CA ASN A 25 5.47 -6.76 3.38
C ASN A 25 6.19 -5.89 2.36
N LYS A 26 7.21 -5.11 2.79
CA LYS A 26 8.01 -4.28 1.88
C LYS A 26 8.77 -5.13 0.85
N ILE A 27 9.32 -6.27 1.26
CA ILE A 27 10.02 -7.19 0.34
C ILE A 27 9.04 -7.66 -0.74
N ARG A 28 7.88 -8.20 -0.34
CA ARG A 28 6.89 -8.69 -1.31
C ARG A 28 6.31 -7.59 -2.18
N LEU A 29 6.09 -6.40 -1.62
CA LEU A 29 5.61 -5.24 -2.38
C LEU A 29 6.62 -4.82 -3.45
N LYS A 30 7.93 -4.92 -3.16
CA LYS A 30 9.00 -4.65 -4.14
C LYS A 30 9.04 -5.70 -5.25
N GLU A 31 8.87 -6.97 -4.93
CA GLU A 31 8.73 -8.02 -5.95
C GLU A 31 7.54 -7.74 -6.88
N LEU A 32 6.37 -7.42 -6.30
CA LEU A 32 5.18 -7.09 -7.07
C LEU A 32 5.36 -5.85 -7.95
N PHE A 33 6.12 -4.85 -7.49
CA PHE A 33 6.46 -3.67 -8.29
C PHE A 33 7.20 -4.06 -9.58
N GLU A 34 8.13 -5.01 -9.50
CA GLU A 34 8.86 -5.53 -10.66
C GLU A 34 8.01 -6.47 -11.52
N GLU A 35 7.28 -7.41 -10.90
CA GLU A 35 6.42 -8.38 -11.60
C GLU A 35 5.28 -7.69 -12.37
N LEU A 36 4.73 -6.60 -11.83
CA LEU A 36 3.73 -5.76 -12.49
C LEU A 36 4.38 -4.72 -13.40
N GLU A 37 5.72 -4.73 -13.53
CA GLU A 37 6.51 -3.86 -14.39
C GLU A 37 6.15 -2.37 -14.21
N LEU A 38 5.96 -1.96 -12.95
CA LEU A 38 5.67 -0.57 -12.60
C LEU A 38 6.90 0.33 -12.76
N HIS A 39 8.09 -0.25 -12.75
CA HIS A 39 9.36 0.43 -13.05
C HIS A 39 9.35 1.13 -14.42
N LYS A 40 8.53 0.66 -15.37
CA LYS A 40 8.37 1.31 -16.69
C LYS A 40 7.75 2.70 -16.61
N LYS A 41 7.07 3.02 -15.51
CA LYS A 41 6.38 4.31 -15.30
C LYS A 41 6.88 5.07 -14.09
N VAL A 42 7.33 4.38 -13.05
CA VAL A 42 7.85 4.96 -11.82
C VAL A 42 9.31 4.51 -11.69
N GLU A 43 10.25 5.46 -11.67
CA GLU A 43 11.68 5.15 -11.80
C GLU A 43 12.25 4.25 -10.69
N SER A 44 11.69 4.29 -9.48
CA SER A 44 12.14 3.46 -8.38
C SER A 44 10.99 3.00 -7.50
N PHE A 45 11.22 1.92 -6.77
CA PHE A 45 10.27 1.37 -5.81
C PHE A 45 9.85 2.40 -4.77
N GLU A 46 10.79 3.17 -4.24
CA GLU A 46 10.57 4.13 -3.15
C GLU A 46 9.59 5.24 -3.58
N ARG A 47 9.63 5.63 -4.85
CA ARG A 47 8.78 6.69 -5.40
C ARG A 47 7.30 6.34 -5.43
N ILE A 48 6.92 5.06 -5.30
CA ILE A 48 5.50 4.70 -5.18
C ILE A 48 4.86 5.27 -3.91
N PHE A 49 5.66 5.60 -2.90
CA PHE A 49 5.18 6.19 -1.65
C PHE A 49 5.00 7.71 -1.70
N ASP A 50 5.46 8.37 -2.76
CA ASP A 50 5.22 9.80 -3.00
C ASP A 50 3.74 10.07 -3.34
N PHE A 51 3.06 9.06 -3.88
CA PHE A 51 1.64 9.17 -4.21
C PHE A 51 0.77 9.24 -2.95
N GLY A 52 -0.23 10.12 -2.99
CA GLY A 52 -1.24 10.24 -1.93
C GLY A 52 -2.21 9.06 -1.92
N ALA A 53 -2.48 8.48 -3.09
CA ALA A 53 -3.30 7.29 -3.26
C ALA A 53 -2.85 6.49 -4.48
N ILE A 54 -3.03 5.16 -4.43
CA ILE A 54 -3.01 4.30 -5.62
C ILE A 54 -4.33 3.52 -5.64
N ASN A 55 -5.03 3.63 -6.75
CA ASN A 55 -6.31 2.99 -7.01
C ASN A 55 -6.20 2.02 -8.18
N VAL A 56 -7.12 1.06 -8.21
CA VAL A 56 -7.29 0.12 -9.32
C VAL A 56 -8.73 0.14 -9.81
N THR A 57 -8.91 0.14 -11.12
CA THR A 57 -10.22 -0.08 -11.76
C THR A 57 -10.35 -1.54 -12.18
N GLY A 58 -11.57 -2.05 -12.30
CA GLY A 58 -11.80 -3.38 -12.86
C GLY A 58 -11.57 -4.55 -11.90
N ILE A 59 -11.18 -4.28 -10.65
CA ILE A 59 -10.94 -5.27 -9.59
C ILE A 59 -11.59 -4.77 -8.29
N TRP A 60 -12.28 -5.65 -7.58
CA TRP A 60 -12.80 -5.39 -6.24
C TRP A 60 -11.71 -5.54 -5.17
N LEU A 61 -11.68 -4.62 -4.21
CA LEU A 61 -10.72 -4.60 -3.10
C LEU A 61 -11.41 -4.71 -1.73
N GLN A 62 -12.74 -4.80 -1.70
CA GLN A 62 -13.51 -5.07 -0.50
C GLN A 62 -13.26 -6.50 -0.05
N GLU A 63 -13.27 -6.74 1.25
CA GLU A 63 -12.88 -8.02 1.86
C GLU A 63 -13.71 -9.19 1.31
N GLU A 64 -15.02 -9.00 1.12
CA GLU A 64 -15.95 -10.03 0.66
C GLU A 64 -15.74 -10.42 -0.81
N ARG A 65 -15.07 -9.57 -1.59
CA ARG A 65 -14.84 -9.74 -3.03
C ARG A 65 -13.39 -9.51 -3.43
N LEU A 66 -12.47 -9.69 -2.50
CA LEU A 66 -11.09 -9.29 -2.68
C LEU A 66 -10.47 -9.98 -3.90
N CYS A 67 -9.88 -9.19 -4.80
CA CYS A 67 -9.28 -9.64 -6.05
C CYS A 67 -10.26 -10.33 -7.03
N GLN A 68 -11.56 -10.10 -6.91
CA GLN A 68 -12.52 -10.51 -7.95
C GLN A 68 -12.60 -9.46 -9.06
N ILE A 69 -12.81 -9.91 -10.29
CA ILE A 69 -12.97 -9.02 -11.44
C ILE A 69 -14.30 -8.28 -11.39
N GLN A 70 -14.29 -7.04 -11.88
CA GLN A 70 -15.50 -6.32 -12.27
C GLN A 70 -15.76 -6.62 -13.76
N PRO A 71 -16.87 -7.26 -14.12
CA PRO A 71 -17.15 -7.62 -15.51
C PRO A 71 -17.20 -6.38 -16.42
N ASN A 72 -16.74 -6.53 -17.67
CA ASN A 72 -16.80 -5.47 -18.69
C ASN A 72 -16.10 -4.16 -18.29
N ARG A 73 -15.03 -4.23 -17.49
CA ARG A 73 -14.23 -3.07 -17.09
C ARG A 73 -12.79 -3.22 -17.56
N TYR A 74 -12.11 -2.09 -17.71
CA TYR A 74 -10.67 -2.09 -17.90
C TYR A 74 -9.95 -2.17 -16.55
N VAL A 75 -8.92 -3.00 -16.50
CA VAL A 75 -8.03 -3.10 -15.35
C VAL A 75 -6.87 -2.14 -15.53
N GLN A 76 -6.79 -1.17 -14.63
CA GLN A 76 -5.80 -0.11 -14.69
C GLN A 76 -5.44 0.34 -13.28
N MET A 77 -4.14 0.58 -13.04
CA MET A 77 -3.66 1.23 -11.83
C MET A 77 -3.44 2.73 -12.07
N ILE A 78 -3.99 3.54 -11.17
CA ILE A 78 -3.95 5.00 -11.24
C ILE A 78 -3.46 5.52 -9.89
N ALA A 79 -2.34 6.24 -9.90
CA ALA A 79 -1.84 6.98 -8.76
C ALA A 79 -2.41 8.41 -8.73
N ILE A 80 -2.53 8.96 -7.53
CA ILE A 80 -2.87 10.35 -7.29
C ILE A 80 -1.68 11.02 -6.63
N LEU A 81 -1.05 11.95 -7.34
CA LEU A 81 -0.02 12.82 -6.79
C LEU A 81 -0.68 14.09 -6.23
N LYS A 82 -0.36 14.46 -4.98
CA LYS A 82 -0.80 15.71 -4.38
C LYS A 82 0.19 16.81 -4.76
N GLU A 83 -0.32 17.91 -5.30
CA GLU A 83 0.45 19.11 -5.63
C GLU A 83 -0.11 20.29 -4.81
N GLU A 84 0.63 21.40 -4.72
CA GLU A 84 0.18 22.59 -3.97
C GLU A 84 -1.17 23.13 -4.46
N ARG A 85 -1.49 22.92 -5.75
CA ARG A 85 -2.71 23.38 -6.41
C ARG A 85 -3.55 22.23 -6.95
N GLY A 86 -3.82 21.22 -6.12
CA GLY A 86 -4.78 20.16 -6.41
C GLY A 86 -4.16 18.78 -6.48
N SER A 87 -4.76 17.90 -7.27
CA SER A 87 -4.30 16.53 -7.44
C SER A 87 -4.17 16.16 -8.90
N LYS A 88 -3.12 15.38 -9.20
CA LYS A 88 -2.81 14.90 -10.54
C LYS A 88 -2.94 13.39 -10.59
N ASN A 89 -3.74 12.90 -11.54
CA ASN A 89 -3.87 11.48 -11.81
C ASN A 89 -2.73 11.01 -12.74
N ILE A 90 -2.06 9.93 -12.36
CA ILE A 90 -0.99 9.30 -13.12
C ILE A 90 -1.41 7.86 -13.41
N ASN A 91 -1.57 7.54 -14.68
CA ASN A 91 -1.72 6.14 -15.11
C ASN A 91 -0.39 5.42 -14.85
N LEU A 92 -0.39 4.50 -13.88
CA LEU A 92 0.78 3.67 -13.59
C LEU A 92 0.90 2.55 -14.61
N ARG A 93 -0.22 1.88 -14.89
CA ARG A 93 -0.26 0.76 -15.84
C ARG A 93 -1.69 0.41 -16.26
N TYR A 94 -1.85 0.18 -17.55
CA TYR A 94 -3.04 -0.44 -18.15
C TYR A 94 -2.75 -1.93 -18.40
N PHE A 95 -3.66 -2.81 -17.96
CA PHE A 95 -3.47 -4.26 -18.05
C PHE A 95 -4.34 -4.91 -19.14
N GLY A 96 -5.47 -4.29 -19.50
CA GLY A 96 -6.41 -4.86 -20.47
C GLY A 96 -7.84 -4.87 -19.95
N LYS A 97 -8.71 -5.59 -20.67
CA LYS A 97 -10.10 -5.82 -20.26
C LYS A 97 -10.14 -6.90 -19.17
N SER A 98 -10.92 -6.71 -18.12
CA SER A 98 -10.96 -7.61 -16.95
C SER A 98 -11.22 -9.07 -17.32
N ASP A 99 -12.14 -9.31 -18.26
CA ASP A 99 -12.55 -10.65 -18.69
C ASP A 99 -11.45 -11.39 -19.49
N THR A 100 -10.41 -10.70 -19.94
CA THR A 100 -9.30 -11.29 -20.72
C THR A 100 -8.06 -11.55 -19.88
N LEU A 101 -8.07 -11.17 -18.60
CA LEU A 101 -6.89 -11.27 -17.74
C LEU A 101 -6.85 -12.60 -16.99
N GLN A 102 -5.64 -13.13 -16.86
CA GLN A 102 -5.40 -14.31 -16.04
C GLN A 102 -5.63 -14.00 -14.57
N GLU A 103 -6.28 -14.93 -13.85
CA GLU A 103 -6.58 -14.79 -12.42
C GLU A 103 -5.32 -14.49 -11.59
N GLY A 104 -4.19 -15.11 -11.94
CA GLY A 104 -2.91 -14.85 -11.27
C GLY A 104 -2.46 -13.39 -11.35
N LEU A 105 -2.69 -12.72 -12.49
CA LEU A 105 -2.37 -11.30 -12.65
C LEU A 105 -3.32 -10.42 -11.81
N ILE A 106 -4.61 -10.73 -11.81
CA ILE A 106 -5.62 -10.02 -11.00
C ILE A 106 -5.26 -10.06 -9.51
N LYS A 107 -4.88 -11.24 -9.01
CA LYS A 107 -4.43 -11.42 -7.62
C LYS A 107 -3.19 -10.59 -7.30
N LYS A 108 -2.18 -10.57 -8.18
CA LYS A 108 -0.97 -9.75 -8.01
C LYS A 108 -1.28 -8.25 -7.95
N ILE A 109 -2.18 -7.76 -8.82
CA ILE A 109 -2.58 -6.35 -8.82
C ILE A 109 -3.28 -5.99 -7.51
N GLY A 110 -4.26 -6.80 -7.08
CA GLY A 110 -4.95 -6.56 -5.81
C GLY A 110 -4.01 -6.64 -4.60
N GLU A 111 -3.12 -7.64 -4.57
CA GLU A 111 -2.10 -7.80 -3.54
C GLU A 111 -1.20 -6.56 -3.46
N PHE A 112 -0.71 -6.06 -4.61
CA PHE A 112 0.11 -4.85 -4.66
C PHE A 112 -0.59 -3.65 -4.00
N ILE A 113 -1.86 -3.41 -4.35
CA ILE A 113 -2.62 -2.28 -3.80
C ILE A 113 -2.78 -2.41 -2.29
N ILE A 114 -3.15 -3.59 -1.78
CA ILE A 114 -3.34 -3.79 -0.34
C ILE A 114 -2.02 -3.64 0.43
N ARG A 115 -0.93 -4.23 -0.07
CA ARG A 115 0.39 -4.12 0.55
C ARG A 115 0.93 -2.69 0.53
N TRP A 116 0.69 -1.96 -0.56
CA TRP A 116 1.03 -0.54 -0.65
C TRP A 116 0.23 0.29 0.36
N ARG A 117 -1.08 0.07 0.45
CA ARG A 117 -1.95 0.76 1.43
C ARG A 117 -1.51 0.49 2.87
N PHE A 118 -1.13 -0.74 3.16
CA PHE A 118 -0.57 -1.12 4.46
C PHE A 118 0.68 -0.30 4.79
N GLU A 119 1.70 -0.27 3.94
CA GLU A 119 2.90 0.55 4.21
C GLU A 119 2.60 2.05 4.25
N LYS A 120 1.75 2.54 3.35
CA LYS A 120 1.39 3.97 3.32
C LYS A 120 0.70 4.40 4.61
N ALA A 121 -0.14 3.54 5.20
CA ALA A 121 -0.77 3.83 6.50
C ALA A 121 0.28 4.04 7.60
N PHE A 122 1.32 3.22 7.66
CA PHE A 122 2.41 3.41 8.62
C PHE A 122 3.23 4.67 8.36
N LEU A 123 3.57 4.95 7.10
CA LEU A 123 4.29 6.18 6.76
C LEU A 123 3.50 7.43 7.17
N ASN A 124 2.17 7.40 6.99
CA ASN A 124 1.29 8.45 7.44
C ASN A 124 1.26 8.55 8.97
N LEU A 125 1.17 7.42 9.68
CA LEU A 125 1.21 7.38 11.15
C LEU A 125 2.52 7.99 11.68
N GLU A 126 3.67 7.56 11.15
CA GLU A 126 4.99 8.10 11.51
C GLU A 126 5.09 9.61 11.22
N HIS A 127 4.49 10.08 10.12
CA HIS A 127 4.41 11.50 9.80
C HIS A 127 3.61 12.29 10.84
N TYR A 128 2.41 11.81 11.21
CA TYR A 128 1.59 12.46 12.23
C TYR A 128 2.24 12.41 13.61
N GLU A 129 2.91 11.31 13.98
CA GLU A 129 3.65 11.21 15.24
C GLU A 129 4.75 12.29 15.32
N ARG A 130 5.50 12.51 14.22
CA ARG A 130 6.49 13.61 14.15
C ARG A 130 5.86 14.98 14.29
N MET A 131 4.68 15.20 13.69
CA MET A 131 3.96 16.47 13.81
C MET A 131 3.49 16.73 15.25
N VAL A 132 2.94 15.72 15.92
CA VAL A 132 2.51 15.80 17.33
C VAL A 132 3.69 16.14 18.23
N LYS A 133 4.82 15.42 18.10
CA LYS A 133 6.05 15.72 18.87
C LYS A 133 6.54 17.15 18.67
N ARG A 134 6.41 17.70 17.45
CA ARG A 134 6.78 19.08 17.17
C ARG A 134 5.88 20.08 17.91
N PHE A 135 4.58 19.80 18.06
CA PHE A 135 3.69 20.65 18.86
C PHE A 135 4.07 20.61 20.35
N GLU A 136 4.41 19.44 20.88
CA GLU A 136 4.82 19.25 22.28
C GLU A 136 6.15 19.95 22.64
N GLN A 137 6.99 20.25 21.66
CA GLN A 137 8.26 20.96 21.83
C GLN A 137 8.14 22.49 21.69
N VAL A 138 7.02 22.99 21.18
CA VAL A 138 6.78 24.42 20.93
C VAL A 138 5.97 25.07 22.06
N GLY A 139 5.49 24.29 23.03
CA GLY A 139 4.88 24.75 24.28
C GLY A 139 5.77 24.46 25.48
#